data_AF-A0A929J342-F1
#
_entry.id   AF-A0A929J342-F1
#
_cell.length_a   1.000
_cell.length_b   1.000
_cell.length_c   1.000
_cell.angle_alpha   90.00
_cell.angle_beta   90.00
_cell.angle_gamma   90.00
#
_symmetry.space_group_name_H-M   'P 1'
#
loop_
_entity.id
_entity.type
_entity.pdbx_description
1 polymer ?
#
loop_
_entity_poly.entity_id
_entity_poly.type
_entity_poly.pdbx_seq_one_letter_code
_entity_poly.pdbx_strand_id
1 'polypeptide(L)'
;IINIAVEFAKSKPATIFSHNGLSWHKNGISSEKACLLLAMITGNIDNEGGICLPRQFNVAEPQPAPKSTEGITKTLNYSFPFEVNDGKRKVQILFNHMSNPVYSAPAASVWREILQDEKLIPYIVDFSPFMSETSELADLILPDVVDVERDNVASSPTALWPWLTMTIPNIEPLGKAQDVRMSMKQIVEAIDPTGEKGMKQYWTFTNTKQWVKDEIKATPDT
;
A
#
# COMPACT_ATOMS: atom_id res chain seq x y z
N ILE A 1 31.20 18.01 7.28
CA ILE A 1 30.81 17.10 6.17
C ILE A 1 31.99 16.23 5.72
N ILE A 2 33.12 16.79 5.27
CA ILE A 2 34.29 16.01 4.81
C ILE A 2 34.75 14.96 5.84
N ASN A 3 34.92 15.35 7.11
CA ASN A 3 35.36 14.42 8.16
C ASN A 3 34.42 13.23 8.33
N ILE A 4 33.10 13.45 8.36
CA ILE A 4 32.09 12.39 8.47
C ILE A 4 32.12 11.47 7.26
N ALA A 5 32.28 12.01 6.04
CA ALA A 5 32.37 11.20 4.84
C ALA A 5 33.61 10.30 4.84
N VAL A 6 34.76 10.83 5.28
CA VAL A 6 36.00 10.07 5.41
C VAL A 6 35.89 9.02 6.53
N GLU A 7 35.28 9.36 7.66
CA GLU A 7 35.03 8.44 8.76
C GLU A 7 34.12 7.29 8.35
N PHE A 8 32.97 7.59 7.73
CA PHE A 8 32.05 6.59 7.21
C PHE A 8 32.71 5.64 6.19
N ALA A 9 33.55 6.16 5.29
CA ALA A 9 34.25 5.35 4.30
C ALA A 9 35.35 4.46 4.89
N LYS A 10 35.97 4.87 6.01
CA LYS A 10 37.07 4.14 6.66
C LYS A 10 36.57 3.14 7.71
N SER A 11 35.47 3.43 8.39
CA SER A 11 34.85 2.54 9.36
C SER A 11 34.18 1.37 8.65
N LYS A 12 34.63 0.14 8.93
CA LYS A 12 34.05 -1.09 8.37
C LYS A 12 33.75 -2.08 9.50
N PRO A 13 32.51 -2.59 9.62
CA PRO A 13 31.34 -2.27 8.79
C PRO A 13 30.71 -0.91 9.13
N ALA A 14 29.95 -0.34 8.19
CA ALA A 14 29.17 0.87 8.42
C ALA A 14 27.79 0.78 7.75
N THR A 15 26.75 1.23 8.46
CA THR A 15 25.36 1.22 7.98
C THR A 15 24.75 2.61 8.07
N ILE A 16 23.92 2.95 7.08
CA ILE A 16 23.05 4.11 7.12
C ILE A 16 21.65 3.59 7.45
N PHE A 17 21.10 4.04 8.57
CA PHE A 17 19.72 3.73 8.95
C PHE A 17 18.84 4.95 8.69
N SER A 18 18.06 4.90 7.61
CA SER A 18 17.08 5.91 7.22
C SER A 18 15.67 5.37 7.43
N HIS A 19 14.73 6.27 7.70
CA HIS A 19 13.31 5.93 7.87
C HIS A 19 12.46 7.12 7.42
N ASN A 20 11.30 7.30 8.04
CA ASN A 20 10.28 8.24 7.59
C ASN A 20 10.82 9.69 7.53
N GLY A 21 11.66 10.11 8.47
CA GLY A 21 12.23 11.47 8.47
C GLY A 21 13.03 11.85 7.21
N LEU A 22 13.47 10.88 6.40
CA LEU A 22 14.12 11.14 5.11
C LEU A 22 13.20 10.81 3.93
N SER A 23 12.54 9.65 3.97
CA SER A 23 11.73 9.11 2.88
C SER A 23 10.37 9.80 2.71
N TRP A 24 9.80 10.38 3.77
CA TRP A 24 8.44 10.93 3.79
C TRP A 24 8.38 12.40 3.35
N HIS A 25 9.13 12.75 2.32
CA HIS A 25 9.19 14.09 1.75
C HIS A 25 9.13 14.03 0.22
N LYS A 26 8.82 15.16 -0.43
CA LYS A 26 8.72 15.26 -1.89
C LYS A 26 9.94 14.68 -2.64
N ASN A 27 11.14 14.83 -2.07
CA ASN A 27 12.39 14.31 -2.64
C ASN A 27 12.93 13.08 -1.90
N GLY A 28 12.12 12.44 -1.05
CA GLY A 28 12.56 11.34 -0.18
C GLY A 28 13.14 10.16 -0.95
N ILE A 29 12.57 9.82 -2.10
CA ILE A 29 13.12 8.78 -2.99
C ILE A 29 14.56 9.10 -3.42
N SER A 30 14.84 10.35 -3.78
CA SER A 30 16.18 10.77 -4.19
C SER A 30 17.16 10.74 -3.01
N SER A 31 16.69 11.12 -1.83
CA SER A 31 17.49 11.06 -0.59
C SER A 31 17.82 9.63 -0.19
N GLU A 32 16.85 8.72 -0.20
CA GLU A 32 17.07 7.29 0.07
C GLU A 32 18.03 6.67 -0.94
N LYS A 33 17.90 7.02 -2.23
CA LYS A 33 18.87 6.61 -3.27
C LYS A 33 20.28 7.09 -2.95
N ALA A 34 20.45 8.33 -2.47
CA ALA A 34 21.75 8.85 -2.08
C ALA A 34 22.35 8.06 -0.89
N CYS A 35 21.54 7.71 0.11
CA CYS A 35 21.96 6.84 1.21
C CYS A 35 22.41 5.45 0.73
N LEU A 36 21.63 4.83 -0.16
CA LEU A 36 21.98 3.52 -0.72
C LEU A 36 23.26 3.58 -1.57
N LEU A 37 23.46 4.66 -2.34
CA LEU A 37 24.68 4.88 -3.11
C LEU A 37 25.92 4.98 -2.22
N LEU A 38 25.82 5.63 -1.05
CA LEU A 38 26.92 5.68 -0.07
C LEU A 38 27.29 4.28 0.43
N ALA A 39 26.31 3.46 0.80
CA ALA A 39 26.57 2.08 1.19
C ALA A 39 27.24 1.28 0.06
N MET A 40 26.78 1.48 -1.19
CA MET A 40 27.32 0.83 -2.38
C MET A 40 28.80 1.18 -2.62
N ILE A 41 29.17 2.47 -2.61
CA ILE A 41 30.56 2.88 -2.87
C ILE A 41 31.53 2.48 -1.75
N THR A 42 31.03 2.30 -0.53
CA THR A 42 31.84 1.82 0.61
C THR A 42 31.93 0.30 0.70
N GLY A 43 31.14 -0.43 -0.09
CA GLY A 43 31.07 -1.90 -0.07
C GLY A 43 30.36 -2.45 1.17
N ASN A 44 29.36 -1.74 1.70
CA ASN A 44 28.60 -2.10 2.90
C ASN A 44 27.19 -2.63 2.58
N ILE A 45 27.02 -3.36 1.48
CA ILE A 45 25.76 -3.99 1.08
C ILE A 45 25.85 -5.50 1.33
N ASP A 46 24.84 -6.06 1.98
CA ASP A 46 24.69 -7.50 2.26
C ASP A 46 25.91 -8.12 2.99
N ASN A 47 26.62 -7.33 3.80
CA ASN A 47 27.69 -7.78 4.70
C ASN A 47 27.30 -7.60 6.18
N GLU A 48 27.98 -8.30 7.08
CA GLU A 48 27.74 -8.21 8.52
C GLU A 48 27.96 -6.77 9.01
N GLY A 49 26.93 -6.18 9.64
CA GLY A 49 26.93 -4.79 10.09
C GLY A 49 26.71 -3.73 9.00
N GLY A 50 26.45 -4.15 7.75
CA GLY A 50 26.03 -3.31 6.62
C GLY A 50 24.52 -3.29 6.37
N ILE A 51 24.10 -2.61 5.30
CA ILE A 51 22.69 -2.56 4.89
C ILE A 51 22.31 -3.81 4.09
N CYS A 52 21.14 -4.38 4.37
CA CYS A 52 20.60 -5.48 3.57
C CYS A 52 19.71 -4.97 2.45
N LEU A 53 19.80 -5.58 1.28
CA LEU A 53 18.84 -5.33 0.22
C LEU A 53 17.44 -5.81 0.66
N PRO A 54 16.37 -5.09 0.27
CA PRO A 54 15.00 -5.50 0.60
C PRO A 54 14.70 -6.87 -0.01
N ARG A 55 14.27 -7.81 0.82
CA ARG A 55 13.92 -9.19 0.42
C ARG A 55 12.51 -9.50 0.90
N GLN A 56 11.66 -9.98 0.00
CA GLN A 56 10.30 -10.40 0.29
C GLN A 56 9.92 -11.59 -0.60
N PHE A 57 8.92 -12.35 -0.19
CA PHE A 57 8.24 -13.28 -1.09
C PHE A 57 7.27 -12.49 -1.96
N ASN A 58 7.34 -12.72 -3.27
CA ASN A 58 6.41 -12.10 -4.22
C ASN A 58 5.16 -12.97 -4.30
N VAL A 59 4.17 -12.65 -3.47
CA VAL A 59 2.85 -13.29 -3.55
C VAL A 59 2.18 -12.84 -4.85
N ALA A 60 1.78 -13.80 -5.68
CA ALA A 60 1.14 -13.52 -6.95
C ALA A 60 -0.32 -13.09 -6.77
N GLU A 61 -0.81 -12.25 -7.69
CA GLU A 61 -2.23 -11.93 -7.79
C GLU A 61 -3.03 -13.14 -8.32
N PRO A 62 -4.30 -13.32 -7.89
CA PRO A 62 -5.16 -14.38 -8.41
C PRO A 62 -5.36 -14.28 -9.92
N GLN A 63 -5.48 -15.43 -10.59
CA GLN A 63 -5.70 -15.49 -12.03
C GLN A 63 -7.17 -15.82 -12.38
N PRO A 64 -7.73 -15.22 -13.45
CA PRO A 64 -7.09 -14.25 -14.33
C PRO A 64 -6.95 -12.88 -13.65
N ALA A 65 -5.83 -12.19 -13.87
CA ALA A 65 -5.67 -10.80 -13.48
C ALA A 65 -6.00 -9.86 -14.67
N PRO A 66 -6.60 -8.69 -14.44
CA PRO A 66 -6.79 -7.71 -15.50
C PRO A 66 -5.43 -7.26 -16.05
N LYS A 67 -5.37 -6.97 -17.36
CA LYS A 67 -4.17 -6.35 -17.93
C LYS A 67 -3.97 -5.01 -17.24
N SER A 68 -2.80 -4.81 -16.63
CA SER A 68 -2.43 -3.50 -16.09
C SER A 68 -2.55 -2.48 -17.22
N THR A 69 -3.46 -1.52 -17.05
CA THR A 69 -3.51 -0.37 -17.94
C THR A 69 -2.32 0.50 -17.58
N GLU A 70 -1.68 1.16 -18.56
CA GLU A 70 -0.58 2.11 -18.32
C GLU A 70 -0.99 3.35 -17.48
N GLY A 71 -2.18 3.30 -16.86
CA GLY A 71 -2.65 4.24 -15.85
C GLY A 71 -1.74 4.24 -14.62
N ILE A 72 -1.60 5.42 -14.04
CA ILE A 72 -0.64 5.75 -13.00
C ILE A 72 -0.99 5.06 -11.66
N THR A 73 -0.82 3.74 -11.57
CA THR A 73 -0.62 3.03 -10.30
C THR A 73 0.80 3.36 -9.81
N LYS A 74 0.99 4.61 -9.40
CA LYS A 74 2.19 5.01 -8.66
C LYS A 74 2.06 4.40 -7.27
N THR A 75 2.95 3.45 -7.01
CA THR A 75 3.39 2.98 -5.70
C THR A 75 3.33 4.10 -4.65
N LEU A 76 2.82 3.78 -3.44
CA LEU A 76 2.86 4.57 -2.20
C LEU A 76 3.37 6.01 -2.39
N ASN A 77 2.49 6.91 -2.79
CA ASN A 77 2.89 8.24 -3.21
C ASN A 77 2.46 9.30 -2.19
N TYR A 78 3.36 9.66 -1.26
CA TYR A 78 3.17 10.84 -0.40
C TYR A 78 3.06 12.16 -1.20
N SER A 79 3.36 12.13 -2.51
CA SER A 79 3.10 13.28 -3.38
C SER A 79 1.67 13.34 -3.93
N PHE A 80 0.82 12.33 -3.70
CA PHE A 80 -0.58 12.30 -4.17
C PHE A 80 -1.35 13.61 -3.92
N PRO A 81 -1.44 14.17 -2.70
CA PRO A 81 -2.21 15.39 -2.47
C PRO A 81 -1.65 16.58 -3.26
N PHE A 82 -0.33 16.64 -3.46
CA PHE A 82 0.30 17.67 -4.27
C PHE A 82 0.07 17.44 -5.77
N GLU A 83 0.04 16.19 -6.25
CA GLU A 83 -0.29 15.87 -7.65
C GLU A 83 -1.74 16.25 -8.00
N VAL A 84 -2.67 16.04 -7.06
CA VAL A 84 -4.06 16.44 -7.20
C VAL A 84 -4.17 17.96 -7.20
N ASN A 85 -3.54 18.64 -6.23
CA ASN A 85 -3.53 20.09 -6.15
C ASN A 85 -2.92 20.78 -7.38
N ASP A 86 -1.82 20.22 -7.91
CA ASP A 86 -1.15 20.71 -9.12
C ASP A 86 -1.94 20.40 -10.42
N GLY A 87 -3.08 19.70 -10.33
CA GLY A 87 -3.88 19.26 -11.48
C GLY A 87 -3.24 18.17 -12.34
N LYS A 88 -2.12 17.57 -11.88
CA LYS A 88 -1.40 16.47 -12.55
C LYS A 88 -2.14 15.15 -12.43
N ARG A 89 -2.98 15.00 -11.40
CA ARG A 89 -3.83 13.84 -11.19
C ARG A 89 -5.27 14.30 -11.00
N LYS A 90 -6.15 13.83 -11.88
CA LYS A 90 -7.60 14.05 -11.76
C LYS A 90 -8.23 12.82 -11.15
N VAL A 91 -8.99 13.02 -10.07
CA VAL A 91 -9.68 11.95 -9.34
C VAL A 91 -11.16 12.29 -9.35
N GLN A 92 -12.01 11.34 -9.74
CA GLN A 92 -13.46 11.49 -9.65
C GLN A 92 -14.03 10.79 -8.41
N ILE A 93 -13.49 9.62 -8.11
CA ILE A 93 -13.84 8.82 -6.94
C ILE A 93 -12.53 8.36 -6.29
N LEU A 94 -12.41 8.57 -4.99
CA LEU A 94 -11.30 8.07 -4.18
C LEU A 94 -11.81 6.92 -3.31
N PHE A 95 -11.29 5.72 -3.55
CA PHE A 95 -11.44 4.60 -2.61
C PHE A 95 -10.27 4.63 -1.61
N ASN A 96 -10.58 4.79 -0.33
CA ASN A 96 -9.61 4.72 0.75
C ASN A 96 -9.81 3.42 1.53
N HIS A 97 -8.73 2.68 1.79
CA HIS A 97 -8.76 1.42 2.53
C HIS A 97 -7.45 1.25 3.29
N MET A 98 -7.52 0.81 4.55
CA MET A 98 -6.37 0.61 5.45
C MET A 98 -5.39 1.79 5.49
N SER A 99 -5.92 3.02 5.42
CA SER A 99 -5.12 4.24 5.34
C SER A 99 -5.84 5.38 6.06
N ASN A 100 -5.10 6.16 6.86
CA ASN A 100 -5.64 7.34 7.55
C ASN A 100 -4.72 8.57 7.31
N PRO A 101 -4.64 9.07 6.07
CA PRO A 101 -3.68 10.11 5.69
C PRO A 101 -3.89 11.44 6.41
N VAL A 102 -5.12 11.74 6.82
CA VAL A 102 -5.46 12.98 7.56
C VAL A 102 -4.83 13.00 8.96
N TYR A 103 -4.46 11.84 9.48
CA TYR A 103 -3.78 11.68 10.77
C TYR A 103 -2.30 11.33 10.62
N SER A 104 -1.98 10.27 9.86
CA SER A 104 -0.64 9.66 9.89
C SER A 104 0.27 10.03 8.72
N ALA A 105 -0.26 10.60 7.63
CA ALA A 105 0.57 10.88 6.47
C ALA A 105 1.44 12.14 6.65
N PRO A 106 2.57 12.24 5.94
CA PRO A 106 3.34 13.47 5.86
C PRO A 106 2.50 14.60 5.30
N ALA A 107 2.66 15.80 5.85
CA ALA A 107 1.83 16.95 5.49
C ALA A 107 0.32 16.63 5.61
N ALA A 108 -0.09 15.96 6.69
CA ALA A 108 -1.47 15.60 6.99
C ALA A 108 -2.46 16.78 6.88
N SER A 109 -2.01 18.01 7.16
CA SER A 109 -2.81 19.23 6.94
C SER A 109 -3.18 19.42 5.46
N VAL A 110 -2.25 19.20 4.54
CA VAL A 110 -2.49 19.27 3.09
C VAL A 110 -3.42 18.13 2.66
N TRP A 111 -3.25 16.92 3.20
CA TRP A 111 -4.20 15.84 2.96
C TRP A 111 -5.62 16.22 3.36
N ARG A 112 -5.79 16.81 4.55
CA ARG A 112 -7.10 17.30 5.01
C ARG A 112 -7.69 18.34 4.06
N GLU A 113 -6.91 19.35 3.68
CA GLU A 113 -7.36 20.40 2.76
C GLU A 113 -7.81 19.84 1.41
N ILE A 114 -7.05 18.90 0.84
CA ILE A 114 -7.35 18.31 -0.48
C ILE A 114 -8.55 17.37 -0.42
N LEU A 115 -8.68 16.58 0.65
CA LEU A 115 -9.81 15.68 0.83
C LEU A 115 -11.12 16.42 1.15
N GLN A 116 -11.05 17.63 1.72
CA GLN A 116 -12.22 18.49 1.95
C GLN A 116 -12.68 19.26 0.70
N ASP A 117 -11.83 19.39 -0.32
CA ASP A 117 -12.18 20.12 -1.54
C ASP A 117 -12.89 19.20 -2.56
N GLU A 118 -14.22 19.25 -2.57
CA GLU A 118 -15.07 18.51 -3.52
C GLU A 118 -14.78 18.84 -4.99
N LYS A 119 -14.12 19.96 -5.31
CA LYS A 119 -13.71 20.26 -6.70
C LYS A 119 -12.51 19.41 -7.13
N LEU A 120 -11.67 19.03 -6.17
CA LEU A 120 -10.47 18.23 -6.42
C LEU A 120 -10.77 16.72 -6.31
N ILE A 121 -11.53 16.33 -5.28
CA ILE A 121 -11.94 14.95 -5.03
C ILE A 121 -13.45 14.95 -4.78
N PRO A 122 -14.26 14.75 -5.83
CA PRO A 122 -15.72 14.89 -5.73
C PRO A 122 -16.45 13.84 -4.90
N TYR A 123 -15.84 12.67 -4.69
CA TYR A 123 -16.48 11.59 -3.97
C TYR A 123 -15.46 10.66 -3.31
N ILE A 124 -15.61 10.44 -2.01
CA ILE A 124 -14.73 9.62 -1.19
C ILE A 124 -15.52 8.45 -0.61
N VAL A 125 -15.04 7.24 -0.88
CA VAL A 125 -15.53 6.00 -0.30
C VAL A 125 -14.45 5.44 0.61
N ASP A 126 -14.74 5.34 1.90
CA ASP A 126 -13.80 4.84 2.90
C ASP A 126 -14.22 3.46 3.40
N PHE A 127 -13.32 2.49 3.27
CA PHE A 127 -13.44 1.15 3.83
C PHE A 127 -12.69 1.10 5.14
N SER A 128 -13.42 1.18 6.25
CA SER A 128 -12.82 1.25 7.58
C SER A 128 -13.60 0.44 8.62
N PRO A 129 -12.90 -0.28 9.52
CA PRO A 129 -13.53 -0.93 10.66
C PRO A 129 -13.91 0.06 11.77
N PHE A 130 -13.29 1.24 11.79
CA PHE A 130 -13.51 2.29 12.80
C PHE A 130 -13.64 3.65 12.16
N MET A 131 -14.35 4.57 12.83
CA MET A 131 -14.41 5.97 12.41
C MET A 131 -13.03 6.63 12.64
N SER A 132 -12.38 7.07 11.58
CA SER A 132 -11.09 7.78 11.62
C SER A 132 -11.22 9.23 11.12
N GLU A 133 -10.18 10.04 11.29
CA GLU A 133 -10.13 11.42 10.78
C GLU A 133 -10.25 11.50 9.25
N THR A 134 -9.85 10.44 8.54
CA THR A 134 -10.06 10.34 7.08
C THR A 134 -11.48 9.89 6.77
N SER A 135 -12.01 8.93 7.54
CA SER A 135 -13.39 8.45 7.40
C SER A 135 -14.43 9.55 7.63
N GLU A 136 -14.14 10.48 8.54
CA GLU A 136 -14.99 11.64 8.83
C GLU A 136 -15.17 12.56 7.61
N LEU A 137 -14.19 12.59 6.70
CA LEU A 137 -14.26 13.36 5.46
C LEU A 137 -14.91 12.59 4.31
N ALA A 138 -15.28 11.31 4.51
CA ALA A 138 -15.80 10.47 3.44
C ALA A 138 -17.30 10.68 3.21
N ASP A 139 -17.72 10.64 1.95
CA ASP A 139 -19.14 10.67 1.57
C ASP A 139 -19.85 9.35 1.88
N LEU A 140 -19.11 8.24 1.80
CA LEU A 140 -19.61 6.91 2.07
C LEU A 140 -18.60 6.10 2.87
N ILE A 141 -19.01 5.64 4.05
CA ILE A 141 -18.22 4.74 4.87
C ILE A 141 -18.81 3.33 4.74
N LEU A 142 -17.98 2.40 4.26
CA LEU A 142 -18.31 0.99 4.15
C LEU A 142 -17.61 0.23 5.28
N PRO A 143 -18.37 -0.42 6.20
CA PRO A 143 -17.80 -1.16 7.32
C PRO A 143 -16.92 -2.31 6.82
N ASP A 144 -15.62 -2.22 7.12
CA ASP A 144 -14.64 -3.26 6.80
C ASP A 144 -14.25 -4.07 8.04
N VAL A 145 -13.54 -5.18 7.85
CA VAL A 145 -13.15 -6.11 8.91
C VAL A 145 -11.76 -5.83 9.44
N VAL A 146 -11.53 -6.14 10.72
CA VAL A 146 -10.19 -6.11 11.34
C VAL A 146 -9.38 -7.35 10.97
N ASP A 147 -8.06 -7.33 11.18
CA ASP A 147 -7.17 -8.42 10.76
C ASP A 147 -7.57 -9.79 11.34
N VAL A 148 -8.04 -9.85 12.60
CA VAL A 148 -8.46 -11.11 13.24
C VAL A 148 -9.74 -11.73 12.66
N GLU A 149 -10.44 -10.99 11.79
CA GLU A 149 -11.63 -11.39 11.05
C GLU A 149 -11.33 -11.62 9.55
N ARG A 150 -10.06 -11.54 9.14
CA ARG A 150 -9.65 -11.52 7.74
C ARG A 150 -8.77 -12.70 7.34
N ASP A 151 -9.12 -13.35 6.22
CA ASP A 151 -8.17 -14.21 5.51
C ASP A 151 -7.16 -13.34 4.75
N ASN A 152 -5.90 -13.35 5.11
CA ASN A 152 -4.88 -12.57 4.40
C ASN A 152 -3.56 -13.31 4.30
N VAL A 153 -2.78 -13.02 3.27
CA VAL A 153 -1.37 -13.43 3.16
C VAL A 153 -0.53 -12.17 2.95
N ALA A 154 0.58 -12.06 3.67
CA ALA A 154 1.43 -10.88 3.60
C ALA A 154 2.91 -11.26 3.65
N SER A 155 3.69 -10.55 2.84
CA SER A 155 5.15 -10.52 2.89
C SER A 155 5.60 -9.06 2.87
N SER A 156 6.65 -8.74 3.61
CA SER A 156 7.17 -7.38 3.71
C SER A 156 8.69 -7.39 3.55
N PRO A 157 9.28 -6.39 2.85
CA PRO A 157 10.73 -6.29 2.69
C PRO A 157 11.43 -5.64 3.89
N THR A 158 10.71 -5.48 5.01
CA THR A 158 11.16 -4.72 6.19
C THR A 158 12.04 -5.53 7.16
N ALA A 159 12.05 -6.85 7.03
CA ALA A 159 12.91 -7.71 7.84
C ALA A 159 14.17 -8.11 7.07
N LEU A 160 15.22 -8.49 7.81
CA LEU A 160 16.49 -8.97 7.25
C LEU A 160 16.31 -10.26 6.43
N TRP A 161 15.36 -11.09 6.83
CA TRP A 161 15.00 -12.34 6.17
C TRP A 161 13.62 -12.21 5.55
N PRO A 162 13.40 -12.70 4.32
CA PRO A 162 12.07 -12.74 3.74
C PRO A 162 11.18 -13.65 4.61
N TRP A 163 9.96 -13.20 4.85
CA TRP A 163 8.97 -13.95 5.63
C TRP A 163 7.62 -13.89 4.93
N LEU A 164 6.83 -14.92 5.16
CA LEU A 164 5.44 -14.99 4.75
C LEU A 164 4.60 -15.17 6.01
N THR A 165 3.56 -14.37 6.15
CA THR A 165 2.54 -14.56 7.18
C THR A 165 1.21 -14.82 6.53
N MET A 166 0.36 -15.54 7.25
CA MET A 166 -1.02 -15.73 6.88
C MET A 166 -1.88 -15.45 8.11
N THR A 167 -2.97 -14.73 7.89
CA THR A 167 -4.01 -14.53 8.88
C THR A 167 -5.21 -15.37 8.49
N ILE A 168 -5.77 -16.07 9.46
CA ILE A 168 -6.99 -16.86 9.32
C ILE A 168 -7.98 -16.27 10.33
N PRO A 169 -9.23 -16.01 9.93
CA PRO A 169 -10.23 -15.45 10.83
C PRO A 169 -10.48 -16.38 12.02
N ASN A 170 -10.33 -15.85 13.22
CA ASN A 170 -10.63 -16.58 14.47
C ASN A 170 -12.05 -16.32 14.98
N ILE A 171 -12.66 -15.23 14.52
CA ILE A 171 -14.01 -14.81 14.84
C ILE A 171 -14.72 -14.40 13.56
N GLU A 172 -16.05 -14.46 13.59
CA GLU A 172 -16.88 -13.96 12.50
C GLU A 172 -16.93 -12.42 12.53
N PRO A 173 -17.03 -11.74 11.37
CA PRO A 173 -17.16 -10.29 11.29
C PRO A 173 -18.30 -9.74 12.16
N LEU A 174 -18.03 -8.64 12.85
CA LEU A 174 -19.03 -8.01 13.71
C LEU A 174 -20.08 -7.23 12.89
N GLY A 175 -21.36 -7.47 13.21
CA GLY A 175 -22.47 -6.72 12.65
C GLY A 175 -22.65 -6.94 11.14
N LYS A 176 -22.46 -5.87 10.36
CA LYS A 176 -22.53 -5.89 8.88
C LYS A 176 -21.16 -5.64 8.23
N ALA A 177 -20.08 -5.70 9.00
CA ALA A 177 -18.74 -5.56 8.46
C ALA A 177 -18.46 -6.71 7.49
N GLN A 178 -17.82 -6.38 6.38
CA GLN A 178 -17.39 -7.37 5.39
C GLN A 178 -16.08 -6.93 4.78
N ASP A 179 -15.23 -7.91 4.44
CA ASP A 179 -13.95 -7.64 3.80
C ASP A 179 -14.11 -6.79 2.53
N VAL A 180 -13.25 -5.78 2.36
CA VAL A 180 -13.20 -4.91 1.18
C VAL A 180 -13.31 -5.67 -0.15
N ARG A 181 -12.73 -6.87 -0.29
CA ARG A 181 -12.79 -7.68 -1.50
C ARG A 181 -14.23 -8.12 -1.81
N MET A 182 -15.00 -8.46 -0.77
CA MET A 182 -16.42 -8.80 -0.93
C MET A 182 -17.26 -7.57 -1.23
N SER A 183 -16.98 -6.43 -0.58
CA SER A 183 -17.62 -5.15 -0.89
C SER A 183 -17.38 -4.73 -2.35
N MET A 184 -16.14 -4.82 -2.81
CA MET A 184 -15.78 -4.50 -4.19
C MET A 184 -16.41 -5.47 -5.18
N LYS A 185 -16.51 -6.76 -4.85
CA LYS A 185 -17.24 -7.74 -5.67
C LYS A 185 -18.71 -7.34 -5.86
N GLN A 186 -19.41 -6.95 -4.79
CA GLN A 186 -20.80 -6.49 -4.87
C GLN A 186 -20.94 -5.23 -5.72
N ILE A 187 -20.01 -4.28 -5.59
CA ILE A 187 -19.96 -3.08 -6.44
C ILE A 187 -19.81 -3.46 -7.91
N VAL A 188 -18.90 -4.38 -8.23
CA VAL A 188 -18.68 -4.84 -9.61
C VAL A 188 -19.92 -5.55 -10.17
N GLU A 189 -20.57 -6.40 -9.38
CA GLU A 189 -21.81 -7.08 -9.77
C GLU A 189 -22.96 -6.10 -10.02
N ALA A 190 -23.03 -5.00 -9.26
CA ALA A 190 -24.01 -3.94 -9.48
C ALA A 190 -23.71 -3.10 -10.74
N ILE A 191 -22.43 -2.87 -11.06
CA ILE A 191 -22.01 -2.07 -12.21
C ILE A 191 -22.08 -2.87 -13.53
N ASP A 192 -21.87 -4.18 -13.46
CA ASP A 192 -21.88 -5.10 -14.61
C ASP A 192 -22.82 -6.30 -14.35
N PRO A 193 -24.14 -6.07 -14.22
CA PRO A 193 -25.09 -7.14 -13.90
C PRO A 193 -25.16 -8.20 -15.01
N THR A 194 -24.97 -7.81 -16.26
CA THR A 194 -25.02 -8.71 -17.43
C THR A 194 -23.68 -9.39 -17.74
N GLY A 195 -22.56 -8.85 -17.26
CA GLY A 195 -21.22 -9.35 -17.58
C GLY A 195 -20.65 -8.81 -18.89
N GLU A 196 -21.36 -7.91 -19.58
CA GLU A 196 -20.96 -7.33 -20.87
C GLU A 196 -19.71 -6.45 -20.74
N LYS A 197 -19.45 -5.87 -19.57
CA LYS A 197 -18.24 -5.08 -19.33
C LYS A 197 -17.01 -5.95 -19.08
N GLY A 198 -17.17 -7.28 -19.03
CA GLY A 198 -16.09 -8.24 -18.89
C GLY A 198 -15.41 -8.20 -17.51
N MET A 199 -16.00 -7.56 -16.51
CA MET A 199 -15.37 -7.43 -15.18
C MET A 199 -15.51 -8.71 -14.37
N LYS A 200 -16.63 -9.43 -14.53
CA LYS A 200 -16.95 -10.63 -13.73
C LYS A 200 -15.88 -11.73 -13.76
N GLN A 201 -15.11 -11.84 -14.84
CA GLN A 201 -14.07 -12.86 -14.98
C GLN A 201 -12.94 -12.71 -13.94
N TYR A 202 -12.73 -11.51 -13.39
CA TYR A 202 -11.70 -11.22 -12.40
C TYR A 202 -12.19 -11.37 -10.95
N TRP A 203 -13.50 -11.56 -10.74
CA TRP A 203 -14.15 -11.57 -9.42
C TRP A 203 -14.90 -12.90 -9.17
N THR A 204 -14.33 -14.01 -9.64
CA THR A 204 -14.96 -15.34 -9.63
C THR A 204 -14.89 -16.05 -8.27
N PHE A 205 -14.06 -15.57 -7.35
CA PHE A 205 -13.91 -16.15 -6.01
C PHE A 205 -15.20 -16.06 -5.19
N THR A 206 -15.53 -17.11 -4.45
CA THR A 206 -16.76 -17.17 -3.64
C THR A 206 -16.61 -16.43 -2.30
N ASN A 207 -15.42 -16.49 -1.71
CA ASN A 207 -15.09 -15.88 -0.42
C ASN A 207 -13.61 -15.48 -0.36
N THR A 208 -13.23 -14.73 0.68
CA THR A 208 -11.86 -14.25 0.94
C THR A 208 -10.85 -15.38 1.09
N LYS A 209 -11.24 -16.50 1.72
CA LYS A 209 -10.37 -17.68 1.83
C LYS A 209 -10.01 -18.28 0.48
N GLN A 210 -10.96 -18.30 -0.46
CA GLN A 210 -10.72 -18.77 -1.82
C GLN A 210 -9.76 -17.83 -2.55
N TRP A 211 -9.92 -16.52 -2.39
CA TRP A 211 -8.97 -15.52 -2.91
C TRP A 211 -7.53 -15.82 -2.46
N VAL A 212 -7.31 -15.96 -1.14
CA VAL A 212 -5.97 -16.23 -0.60
C VAL A 212 -5.41 -17.57 -1.08
N LYS A 213 -6.25 -18.60 -1.21
CA LYS A 213 -5.82 -19.88 -1.80
C LYS A 213 -5.38 -19.71 -3.25
N ASP A 214 -6.05 -18.88 -4.02
CA ASP A 214 -5.72 -18.64 -5.42
C ASP A 214 -4.44 -17.81 -5.56
N GLU A 215 -4.19 -16.85 -4.65
CA GLU A 215 -2.89 -16.15 -4.53
C GLU A 215 -1.75 -17.13 -4.28
N ILE A 216 -1.91 -18.01 -3.29
CA ILE A 216 -0.88 -19.00 -2.94
C ILE A 216 -0.62 -19.95 -4.11
N LYS A 217 -1.67 -20.44 -4.77
CA LYS A 217 -1.52 -21.33 -5.95
C LYS A 217 -0.87 -20.66 -7.15
N ALA A 218 -1.13 -19.36 -7.35
CA ALA A 218 -0.54 -18.58 -8.43
C ALA A 218 0.92 -18.21 -8.13
N THR A 219 1.31 -18.23 -6.85
CA THR A 219 2.68 -17.94 -6.42
C THR A 219 3.58 -19.13 -6.77
N PRO A 220 4.65 -18.93 -7.56
CA PRO A 220 5.56 -20.01 -7.93
C PRO A 220 6.29 -20.58 -6.70
N ASP A 221 6.53 -21.89 -6.70
CA ASP A 221 7.46 -22.54 -5.77
C ASP A 221 8.89 -22.07 -6.13
N THR A 222 9.37 -21.00 -5.49
CA THR A 222 10.74 -20.48 -5.64
C THR A 222 11.72 -21.13 -4.68
#